data_AF-A0A5B1ATK5-F1
#
_entry.id   AF-A0A5B1ATK5-F1
#
_cell.length_a   1.000
_cell.length_b   1.000
_cell.length_c   1.000
_cell.angle_alpha   90.00
_cell.angle_beta   90.00
_cell.angle_gamma   90.00
#
_symmetry.space_group_name_H-M   'P 1'
#
loop_
_entity.id
_entity.type
_entity.pdbx_description
1 polymer ?
#
loop_
_entity_poly.entity_id
_entity_poly.type
_entity_poly.pdbx_seq_one_letter_code
_entity_poly.pdbx_strand_id
1 'polypeptide(L)'
;AGISAFGAGGSNAHLIVEEYIPKAKKEYHSEDAAIIVLSAKSIDRLEDQVLNLRSYLDNHKDVNIYDLAYTLQVGRESMGERLAFMVEDIGSLSAEIEIYLSSGKGSFFRGRVDEASASEFLLEGEAGKGYMEIAIRKKESKSLVQLWVSGIDIDWQLLYEPGYVPSKISLPTYPFAKERYWVPFSESRLPIMRGTDYLHPLIHK
;
A
#
# COMPACT_ATOMS: atom_id res chain seq x y z
N ALA A 1 -18.27 -8.07 -22.83
CA ALA A 1 -17.73 -6.94 -23.60
C ALA A 1 -16.71 -7.42 -24.64
N GLY A 2 -16.52 -6.70 -25.74
CA GLY A 2 -15.46 -6.95 -26.73
C GLY A 2 -14.45 -5.81 -26.76
N ILE A 3 -13.16 -6.12 -26.78
CA ILE A 3 -12.05 -5.15 -26.80
C ILE A 3 -11.24 -5.39 -28.08
N SER A 4 -11.03 -4.34 -28.88
CA SER A 4 -10.25 -4.42 -30.12
C SER A 4 -9.06 -3.46 -30.07
N ALA A 5 -7.92 -3.88 -30.61
CA ALA A 5 -6.74 -3.05 -30.79
C ALA A 5 -6.16 -3.23 -32.19
N PHE A 6 -5.81 -2.11 -32.84
CA PHE A 6 -5.31 -2.06 -34.21
C PHE A 6 -4.03 -1.23 -34.26
N GLY A 7 -2.92 -1.84 -34.64
CA GLY A 7 -1.63 -1.16 -34.80
C GLY A 7 -1.47 -0.60 -36.21
N ALA A 8 -0.80 0.55 -36.35
CA ALA A 8 -0.56 1.20 -37.63
C ALA A 8 0.20 0.32 -38.65
N GLY A 9 0.96 -0.68 -38.19
CA GLY A 9 1.62 -1.68 -39.03
C GLY A 9 0.72 -2.84 -39.51
N GLY A 10 -0.60 -2.78 -39.24
CA GLY A 10 -1.57 -3.80 -39.65
C GLY A 10 -1.77 -4.96 -38.67
N SER A 11 -1.18 -4.90 -37.48
CA SER A 11 -1.40 -5.90 -36.41
C SER A 11 -2.72 -5.66 -35.72
N ASN A 12 -3.53 -6.72 -35.57
CA ASN A 12 -4.86 -6.64 -34.99
C ASN A 12 -5.01 -7.63 -33.83
N ALA A 13 -5.69 -7.22 -32.75
CA ALA A 13 -6.06 -8.08 -31.65
C ALA A 13 -7.53 -7.85 -31.26
N HIS A 14 -8.23 -8.91 -30.88
CA HIS A 14 -9.60 -8.84 -30.40
C HIS A 14 -9.78 -9.79 -29.21
N LEU A 15 -10.39 -9.30 -28.14
CA LEU A 15 -10.65 -10.04 -26.91
C LEU A 15 -12.14 -9.98 -26.57
N ILE A 16 -12.71 -11.11 -26.21
CA ILE A 16 -14.05 -11.18 -25.61
C ILE A 16 -13.86 -11.39 -24.11
N VAL A 17 -14.46 -10.52 -23.32
CA VAL A 17 -14.41 -10.53 -21.86
C VAL A 17 -15.82 -10.71 -21.33
N GLU A 18 -16.03 -11.70 -20.48
CA GLU A 18 -17.27 -11.88 -19.73
C GLU A 18 -17.07 -11.45 -18.29
N GLU A 19 -18.15 -11.00 -17.65
CA GLU A 19 -18.13 -10.70 -16.23
C GLU A 19 -17.88 -11.97 -15.42
N TYR A 20 -17.00 -11.88 -14.42
CA TYR A 20 -16.83 -12.96 -13.47
C TYR A 20 -17.94 -12.91 -12.42
N ILE A 21 -18.74 -13.98 -12.33
CA ILE A 21 -19.73 -14.15 -11.26
C ILE A 21 -19.06 -14.88 -10.09
N PRO A 22 -18.78 -14.21 -8.96
CA PRO A 22 -18.14 -14.84 -7.83
C PRO A 22 -19.05 -15.93 -7.24
N LYS A 23 -18.44 -17.08 -6.93
CA LYS A 23 -19.12 -18.06 -6.06
C LYS A 23 -19.32 -17.40 -4.69
N ALA A 24 -20.50 -17.55 -4.12
CA ALA A 24 -20.79 -17.06 -2.77
C ALA A 24 -19.76 -17.61 -1.79
N LYS A 25 -18.81 -16.76 -1.39
CA LYS A 25 -17.84 -17.07 -0.35
C LYS A 25 -18.47 -16.64 0.96
N LYS A 26 -18.27 -17.42 2.03
CA LYS A 26 -18.67 -16.98 3.36
C LYS A 26 -17.87 -15.74 3.71
N GLU A 27 -18.56 -14.70 4.19
CA GLU A 27 -17.89 -13.55 4.77
C GLU A 27 -17.03 -14.00 5.95
N TYR A 28 -15.85 -13.40 6.07
CA TYR A 28 -14.98 -13.67 7.19
C TYR A 28 -15.42 -12.82 8.38
N HIS A 29 -15.62 -13.49 9.51
CA HIS A 29 -15.90 -12.89 10.80
C HIS A 29 -14.98 -13.47 11.87
N SER A 30 -14.61 -12.62 12.82
CA SER A 30 -13.87 -12.96 14.04
C SER A 30 -14.32 -12.04 15.17
N GLU A 31 -14.12 -12.47 16.41
CA GLU A 31 -14.27 -11.63 17.61
C GLU A 31 -12.95 -10.95 17.99
N ASP A 32 -11.84 -11.36 17.37
CA ASP A 32 -10.51 -10.80 17.62
C ASP A 32 -10.37 -9.44 16.93
N ALA A 33 -9.72 -8.47 17.58
CA ALA A 33 -9.45 -7.16 16.96
C ALA A 33 -8.67 -7.31 15.64
N ALA A 34 -9.11 -6.60 14.60
CA ALA A 34 -8.45 -6.55 13.31
C ALA A 34 -7.15 -5.73 13.39
N ILE A 35 -6.08 -6.28 12.82
CA ILE A 35 -4.77 -5.64 12.75
C ILE A 35 -4.63 -4.93 11.40
N ILE A 36 -4.71 -3.61 11.39
CA ILE A 36 -4.55 -2.80 10.18
C ILE A 36 -3.11 -2.31 10.13
N VAL A 37 -2.38 -2.61 9.06
CA VAL A 37 -0.98 -2.22 8.89
C VAL A 37 -0.81 -1.30 7.70
N LEU A 38 0.00 -0.26 7.86
CA LEU A 38 0.41 0.67 6.82
C LEU A 38 1.90 0.90 6.91
N SER A 39 2.57 0.95 5.76
CA SER A 39 4.00 1.25 5.74
C SER A 39 4.41 2.06 4.54
N ALA A 40 5.46 2.87 4.71
CA ALA A 40 6.02 3.68 3.65
C ALA A 40 7.53 3.89 3.78
N LYS A 41 8.16 4.40 2.72
CA LYS A 41 9.59 4.73 2.73
C LYS A 41 9.93 6.00 3.51
N SER A 42 8.95 6.87 3.74
CA SER A 42 9.13 8.10 4.53
C SER A 42 7.84 8.46 5.25
N ILE A 43 7.96 9.34 6.27
CA ILE A 43 6.81 9.76 7.07
C ILE A 43 5.75 10.49 6.24
N ASP A 44 6.16 11.37 5.32
CA ASP A 44 5.21 12.08 4.44
C ASP A 44 4.43 11.11 3.54
N ARG A 45 5.07 10.02 3.11
CA ARG A 45 4.41 8.98 2.30
C ARG A 45 3.46 8.13 3.14
N LEU A 46 3.78 7.92 4.42
CA LEU A 46 2.92 7.22 5.36
C LEU A 46 1.67 8.06 5.66
N GLU A 47 1.82 9.36 5.89
CA GLU A 47 0.69 10.28 6.07
C GLU A 47 -0.23 10.31 4.84
N ASP A 48 0.33 10.40 3.62
CA ASP A 48 -0.45 10.30 2.39
C ASP A 48 -1.21 8.97 2.27
N GLN A 49 -0.63 7.85 2.72
CA GLN A 49 -1.35 6.57 2.75
C GLN A 49 -2.52 6.60 3.71
N VAL A 50 -2.33 7.17 4.90
CA VAL A 50 -3.40 7.30 5.91
C VAL A 50 -4.53 8.17 5.35
N LEU A 51 -4.21 9.28 4.67
CA LEU A 51 -5.20 10.13 4.02
C LEU A 51 -5.94 9.42 2.88
N ASN A 52 -5.23 8.65 2.06
CA ASN A 52 -5.85 7.84 1.00
C ASN A 52 -6.77 6.76 1.58
N LEU A 53 -6.38 6.11 2.68
CA LEU A 53 -7.20 5.11 3.36
C LEU A 53 -8.45 5.75 3.96
N ARG A 54 -8.32 6.91 4.62
CA ARG A 54 -9.47 7.69 5.10
C ARG A 54 -10.46 7.98 3.97
N SER A 55 -9.96 8.54 2.86
CA SER A 55 -10.79 8.87 1.70
C SER A 55 -11.46 7.64 1.10
N TYR A 56 -10.79 6.49 1.12
CA TYR A 56 -11.38 5.23 0.69
C TYR A 56 -12.56 4.81 1.59
N LEU A 57 -12.38 4.84 2.92
CA LEU A 57 -13.41 4.51 3.92
C LEU A 57 -14.60 5.49 3.89
N ASP A 58 -14.35 6.74 3.51
CA ASP A 58 -15.42 7.73 3.32
C ASP A 58 -16.33 7.35 2.15
N ASN A 59 -15.77 6.77 1.09
CA ASN A 59 -16.49 6.41 -0.13
C ASN A 59 -17.03 4.96 -0.15
N HIS A 60 -16.59 4.10 0.77
CA HIS A 60 -16.98 2.68 0.80
C HIS A 60 -17.43 2.27 2.21
N LYS A 61 -18.75 2.27 2.44
CA LYS A 61 -19.34 2.02 3.77
C LYS A 61 -19.54 0.54 4.09
N ASP A 62 -19.60 -0.32 3.07
CA ASP A 62 -19.87 -1.76 3.23
C ASP A 62 -18.60 -2.61 3.26
N VAL A 63 -17.44 -2.00 3.55
CA VAL A 63 -16.16 -2.71 3.58
C VAL A 63 -16.05 -3.56 4.84
N ASN A 64 -15.79 -4.86 4.67
CA ASN A 64 -15.44 -5.74 5.77
C ASN A 64 -14.02 -5.39 6.29
N ILE A 65 -13.91 -5.15 7.60
CA ILE A 65 -12.65 -4.76 8.25
C ILE A 65 -11.55 -5.83 8.12
N TYR A 66 -11.91 -7.11 8.13
CA TYR A 66 -10.95 -8.21 8.01
C TYR A 66 -10.44 -8.39 6.58
N ASP A 67 -11.28 -8.14 5.58
CA ASP A 67 -10.84 -8.11 4.17
C ASP A 67 -9.85 -6.96 3.93
N LEU A 68 -10.12 -5.80 4.54
CA LEU A 68 -9.21 -4.65 4.53
C LEU A 68 -7.89 -4.97 5.23
N ALA A 69 -7.94 -5.51 6.45
CA ALA A 69 -6.78 -5.93 7.23
C ALA A 69 -5.91 -6.90 6.44
N TYR A 70 -6.51 -7.98 5.94
CA TYR A 70 -5.83 -9.02 5.20
C TYR A 70 -5.19 -8.48 3.93
N THR A 71 -5.91 -7.65 3.17
CA THR A 71 -5.37 -7.03 1.94
C THR A 71 -4.13 -6.19 2.23
N LEU A 72 -4.12 -5.42 3.33
CA LEU A 72 -2.97 -4.61 3.70
C LEU A 72 -1.80 -5.45 4.22
N GLN A 73 -2.10 -6.52 4.97
CA GLN A 73 -1.10 -7.42 5.54
C GLN A 73 -0.36 -8.25 4.49
N VAL A 74 -1.07 -8.88 3.56
CA VAL A 74 -0.47 -9.81 2.57
C VAL A 74 -0.34 -9.23 1.17
N GLY A 75 -0.99 -8.10 0.90
CA GLY A 75 -1.06 -7.48 -0.43
C GLY A 75 -0.20 -6.23 -0.60
N ARG A 76 0.61 -5.87 0.40
CA ARG A 76 1.50 -4.71 0.39
C ARG A 76 2.88 -5.10 0.92
N GLU A 77 3.91 -4.49 0.36
CA GLU A 77 5.28 -4.62 0.84
C GLU A 77 5.44 -3.87 2.17
N SER A 78 6.11 -4.48 3.15
CA SER A 78 6.43 -3.84 4.43
C SER A 78 7.68 -2.97 4.30
N MET A 79 7.52 -1.65 4.48
CA MET A 79 8.59 -0.65 4.37
C MET A 79 9.10 -0.16 5.75
N GLY A 80 9.96 0.87 5.75
CA GLY A 80 10.70 1.33 6.94
C GLY A 80 9.87 2.12 7.95
N GLU A 81 9.01 3.05 7.51
CA GLU A 81 8.07 3.73 8.39
C GLU A 81 6.82 2.88 8.52
N ARG A 82 6.51 2.39 9.72
CA ARG A 82 5.42 1.45 9.98
C ARG A 82 4.41 2.03 10.96
N LEU A 83 3.13 1.88 10.65
CA LEU A 83 1.99 2.26 11.47
C LEU A 83 1.00 1.10 11.51
N ALA A 84 0.49 0.80 12.70
CA ALA A 84 -0.47 -0.25 12.88
C ALA A 84 -1.58 0.15 13.86
N PHE A 85 -2.80 -0.30 13.57
CA PHE A 85 -3.98 -0.11 14.39
C PHE A 85 -4.53 -1.48 14.80
N MET A 86 -5.06 -1.57 16.02
CA MET A 86 -5.87 -2.69 16.48
C MET A 86 -7.28 -2.19 16.74
N VAL A 87 -8.23 -2.63 15.93
CA VAL A 87 -9.58 -2.04 15.88
C VAL A 87 -10.62 -3.13 15.67
N GLU A 88 -11.81 -2.96 16.21
CA GLU A 88 -12.88 -3.95 16.14
C GLU A 88 -13.75 -3.76 14.89
N ASP A 89 -13.80 -2.53 14.37
CA ASP A 89 -14.65 -2.17 13.24
C ASP A 89 -14.10 -0.97 12.43
N ILE A 90 -14.82 -0.61 11.36
CA ILE A 90 -14.46 0.53 10.49
C ILE A 90 -14.60 1.88 11.22
N GLY A 91 -15.52 2.00 12.17
CA GLY A 91 -15.77 3.24 12.91
C GLY A 91 -14.61 3.59 13.84
N SER A 92 -14.15 2.61 14.61
CA SER A 92 -12.97 2.67 15.48
C SER A 92 -11.69 2.90 14.66
N LEU A 93 -11.55 2.27 13.49
CA LEU A 93 -10.46 2.58 12.55
C LEU A 93 -10.47 4.05 12.11
N SER A 94 -11.64 4.55 11.70
CA SER A 94 -11.78 5.93 11.23
C SER A 94 -11.44 6.92 12.35
N ALA A 95 -11.89 6.64 13.58
CA ALA A 95 -11.57 7.47 14.73
C ALA A 95 -10.06 7.49 15.05
N GLU A 96 -9.39 6.34 15.05
CA GLU A 96 -7.93 6.28 15.28
C GLU A 96 -7.13 6.95 14.16
N ILE A 97 -7.60 6.88 12.90
CA ILE A 97 -7.01 7.63 11.78
C ILE A 97 -7.12 9.15 12.04
N GLU A 98 -8.26 9.65 12.49
CA GLU A 98 -8.41 11.07 12.82
C GLU A 98 -7.50 11.50 13.97
N ILE A 99 -7.35 10.65 14.99
CA ILE A 99 -6.46 10.91 16.13
C ILE A 99 -5.00 10.96 15.66
N TYR A 100 -4.59 10.03 14.79
CA TYR A 100 -3.27 10.01 14.19
C TYR A 100 -2.97 11.30 13.42
N LEU A 101 -3.90 11.72 12.55
CA LEU A 101 -3.73 12.91 11.70
C LEU A 101 -3.76 14.24 12.46
N SER A 102 -4.45 14.30 13.60
CA SER A 102 -4.66 15.56 14.35
C SER A 102 -3.66 15.76 15.49
N SER A 103 -3.45 14.73 16.32
CA SER A 103 -2.71 14.85 17.59
C SER A 103 -1.48 13.96 17.65
N GLY A 104 -1.39 12.93 16.80
CA GLY A 104 -0.31 11.96 16.80
C GLY A 104 -0.21 11.12 18.08
N LYS A 105 -1.21 11.15 18.96
CA LYS A 105 -1.25 10.40 20.23
C LYS A 105 -2.57 9.64 20.39
N GLY A 106 -2.60 8.42 19.85
CA GLY A 106 -3.74 7.50 19.96
C GLY A 106 -3.33 6.11 20.44
N SER A 107 -4.20 5.13 20.24
CA SER A 107 -3.96 3.72 20.63
C SER A 107 -3.27 2.92 19.52
N PHE A 108 -2.66 3.60 18.56
CA PHE A 108 -1.92 3.01 17.45
C PHE A 108 -0.44 2.80 17.79
N PHE A 109 0.21 1.95 17.00
CA PHE A 109 1.60 1.59 17.15
C PHE A 109 2.38 2.14 15.97
N ARG A 110 3.51 2.79 16.25
CA ARG A 110 4.40 3.31 15.23
C ARG A 110 5.82 2.84 15.51
N GLY A 111 6.56 2.58 14.44
CA GLY A 111 7.98 2.32 14.50
C GLY A 111 8.67 2.70 13.20
N ARG A 112 9.97 2.95 13.32
CA ARG A 112 10.86 3.20 12.19
C ARG A 112 11.92 2.12 12.18
N VAL A 113 11.99 1.42 11.07
CA VAL A 113 12.98 0.38 10.80
C VAL A 113 14.10 1.07 10.01
N ASP A 114 15.25 1.26 10.64
CA ASP A 114 16.45 1.69 9.94
C ASP A 114 17.22 0.44 9.51
N GLU A 115 17.91 0.48 8.36
CA GLU A 115 18.75 -0.62 7.87
C GLU A 115 19.84 -1.05 8.89
N ALA A 116 20.18 -0.19 9.85
CA ALA A 116 21.15 -0.45 10.91
C ALA A 116 20.53 -1.01 12.21
N SER A 117 19.22 -0.88 12.42
CA SER A 117 18.53 -1.41 13.60
C SER A 117 17.86 -2.74 13.24
N ALA A 118 18.72 -3.72 13.03
CA ALA A 118 18.32 -5.11 12.94
C ALA A 118 17.77 -5.56 14.30
N SER A 119 16.47 -5.41 14.48
CA SER A 119 15.66 -6.20 15.41
C SER A 119 15.75 -7.72 15.14
N GLU A 120 16.53 -8.11 14.12
CA GLU A 120 17.21 -9.40 13.96
C GLU A 120 17.86 -9.88 15.27
N PHE A 121 18.44 -8.99 16.08
CA PHE A 121 19.03 -9.37 17.38
C PHE A 121 18.03 -9.86 18.43
N LEU A 122 16.75 -9.46 18.37
CA LEU A 122 15.75 -9.83 19.39
C LEU A 122 15.22 -11.26 19.23
N LEU A 123 15.39 -11.89 18.05
CA LEU A 123 14.77 -13.18 17.72
C LEU A 123 15.71 -14.17 17.01
N GLU A 124 17.02 -13.96 17.04
CA GLU A 124 17.98 -14.96 16.56
C GLU A 124 17.88 -16.28 17.36
N GLY A 125 17.78 -17.40 16.65
CA GLY A 125 17.70 -18.75 17.23
C GLY A 125 16.28 -19.33 17.36
N GLU A 126 16.19 -20.57 17.84
CA GLU A 126 14.93 -21.32 17.93
C GLU A 126 13.93 -20.70 18.93
N ALA A 127 14.44 -20.02 19.97
CA ALA A 127 13.60 -19.37 20.98
C ALA A 127 12.79 -18.19 20.40
N GLY A 128 13.40 -17.38 19.54
CA GLY A 128 12.72 -16.25 18.89
C GLY A 128 11.65 -16.71 17.90
N LYS A 129 11.97 -17.71 17.09
CA LYS A 129 11.00 -18.37 16.19
C LYS A 129 9.83 -18.97 16.97
N GLY A 130 10.11 -19.67 18.07
CA GLY A 130 9.08 -20.23 18.94
C GLY A 130 8.18 -19.16 19.57
N TYR A 131 8.73 -18.02 19.98
CA TYR A 131 7.92 -16.90 20.49
C TYR A 131 6.95 -16.35 19.44
N MET A 132 7.41 -16.12 18.20
CA MET A 132 6.55 -15.67 17.11
C MET A 132 5.45 -16.67 16.78
N GLU A 133 5.79 -17.95 16.64
CA GLU A 133 4.80 -19.00 16.38
C GLU A 133 3.75 -19.07 17.50
N ILE A 134 4.16 -18.94 18.76
CA ILE A 134 3.23 -18.91 19.90
C ILE A 134 2.36 -17.65 19.85
N ALA A 135 2.93 -16.48 19.58
CA ALA A 135 2.18 -15.22 19.50
C ALA A 135 1.15 -15.24 18.37
N ILE A 136 1.51 -15.80 17.20
CA ILE A 136 0.59 -16.00 16.07
C ILE A 136 -0.50 -16.99 16.45
N ARG A 137 -0.13 -18.18 16.96
CA ARG A 137 -1.09 -19.24 17.32
C ARG A 137 -2.06 -18.82 18.41
N LYS A 138 -1.58 -18.05 19.40
CA LYS A 138 -2.42 -17.48 20.47
C LYS A 138 -3.14 -16.19 20.07
N LYS A 139 -2.91 -15.70 18.85
CA LYS A 139 -3.45 -14.43 18.34
C LYS A 139 -3.23 -13.27 19.31
N GLU A 140 -2.01 -13.18 19.85
CA GLU A 140 -1.63 -12.08 20.73
C GLU A 140 -1.42 -10.81 19.89
N SER A 141 -2.50 -10.18 19.43
CA SER A 141 -2.50 -9.08 18.45
C SER A 141 -1.55 -7.96 18.84
N LYS A 142 -1.50 -7.60 20.12
CA LYS A 142 -0.60 -6.55 20.63
C LYS A 142 0.87 -6.92 20.45
N SER A 143 1.24 -8.15 20.78
CA SER A 143 2.60 -8.66 20.62
C SER A 143 3.00 -8.64 19.14
N LEU A 144 2.13 -9.14 18.26
CA LEU A 144 2.37 -9.16 16.81
C LEU A 144 2.56 -7.76 16.24
N VAL A 145 1.68 -6.83 16.59
CA VAL A 145 1.79 -5.45 16.13
C VAL A 145 3.09 -4.81 16.61
N GLN A 146 3.47 -5.00 17.88
CA GLN A 146 4.72 -4.48 18.43
C GLN A 146 5.95 -5.04 17.72
N LEU A 147 5.98 -6.35 17.45
CA LEU A 147 7.08 -6.96 16.69
C LEU A 147 7.17 -6.38 15.27
N TRP A 148 6.03 -6.27 14.58
CA TRP A 148 5.98 -5.77 13.22
C TRP A 148 6.42 -4.32 13.11
N VAL A 149 5.94 -3.41 13.96
CA VAL A 149 6.39 -2.00 13.91
C VAL A 149 7.86 -1.87 14.30
N SER A 150 8.42 -2.83 15.05
CA SER A 150 9.85 -2.89 15.39
C SER A 150 10.72 -3.41 14.26
N GLY A 151 10.14 -3.84 13.13
CA GLY A 151 10.85 -4.24 11.92
C GLY A 151 10.86 -5.73 11.62
N ILE A 152 10.31 -6.55 12.50
CA ILE A 152 10.21 -8.00 12.28
C ILE A 152 9.22 -8.28 11.15
N ASP A 153 9.58 -9.20 10.26
CA ASP A 153 8.68 -9.67 9.22
C ASP A 153 7.74 -10.74 9.79
N ILE A 154 6.45 -10.57 9.58
CA ILE A 154 5.40 -11.45 10.11
C ILE A 154 4.73 -12.13 8.94
N ASP A 155 4.70 -13.46 8.95
CA ASP A 155 3.86 -14.22 8.04
C ASP A 155 2.40 -14.14 8.50
N TRP A 156 1.73 -13.08 8.05
CA TRP A 156 0.33 -12.81 8.38
C TRP A 156 -0.63 -13.91 7.92
N GLN A 157 -0.24 -14.76 6.96
CA GLN A 157 -1.11 -15.86 6.51
C GLN A 157 -1.36 -16.87 7.63
N LEU A 158 -0.41 -17.01 8.57
CA LEU A 158 -0.51 -17.91 9.70
C LEU A 158 -1.51 -17.46 10.77
N LEU A 159 -2.01 -16.21 10.72
CA LEU A 159 -3.09 -15.75 11.59
C LEU A 159 -4.46 -16.33 11.22
N TYR A 160 -4.59 -16.83 9.99
CA TYR A 160 -5.85 -17.26 9.43
C TYR A 160 -5.90 -18.77 9.26
N GLU A 161 -7.08 -19.35 9.46
CA GLU A 161 -7.27 -20.78 9.30
C GLU A 161 -7.22 -21.19 7.81
N PRO A 162 -6.53 -22.30 7.46
CA PRO A 162 -6.50 -22.79 6.10
C PRO A 162 -7.91 -23.02 5.54
N GLY A 163 -8.25 -22.37 4.42
CA GLY A 163 -9.55 -22.47 3.78
C GLY A 163 -10.61 -21.49 4.31
N TYR A 164 -10.37 -20.80 5.42
CA TYR A 164 -11.20 -19.72 5.94
C TYR A 164 -10.37 -18.44 6.10
N VAL A 165 -10.15 -17.78 4.97
CA VAL A 165 -9.37 -16.54 4.88
C VAL A 165 -10.22 -15.39 4.35
N PRO A 166 -10.00 -14.15 4.81
CA PRO A 166 -10.63 -12.96 4.25
C PRO A 166 -10.38 -12.84 2.74
N SER A 167 -11.22 -12.06 2.07
CA SER A 167 -11.09 -11.76 0.66
C SER A 167 -10.13 -10.58 0.45
N LYS A 168 -9.37 -10.62 -0.65
CA LYS A 168 -8.60 -9.45 -1.07
C LYS A 168 -9.51 -8.47 -1.78
N ILE A 169 -9.45 -7.20 -1.39
CA ILE A 169 -10.25 -6.12 -1.96
C ILE A 169 -9.37 -5.06 -2.64
N SER A 170 -9.96 -4.28 -3.52
CA SER A 170 -9.27 -3.14 -4.14
C SER A 170 -9.12 -2.02 -3.11
N LEU A 171 -7.88 -1.77 -2.69
CA LEU A 171 -7.50 -0.66 -1.81
C LEU A 171 -6.66 0.37 -2.57
N PRO A 172 -6.57 1.62 -2.07
CA PRO A 172 -5.68 2.63 -2.64
C PRO A 172 -4.25 2.10 -2.85
N THR A 173 -3.62 2.56 -3.93
CA THR A 173 -2.23 2.21 -4.26
C THR A 173 -1.25 3.08 -3.51
N TYR A 174 0.03 2.68 -3.51
CA TYR A 174 1.09 3.43 -2.86
C TYR A 174 1.22 4.86 -3.44
N PRO A 175 1.22 5.92 -2.60
CA PRO A 175 1.33 7.30 -3.06
C PRO A 175 2.79 7.68 -3.34
N PHE A 176 3.32 7.30 -4.50
CA PHE A 176 4.69 7.65 -4.89
C PHE A 176 4.98 9.15 -4.78
N ALA A 177 6.21 9.48 -4.39
CA ALA A 177 6.67 10.86 -4.32
C ALA A 177 6.59 11.51 -5.71
N LYS A 178 5.99 12.69 -5.79
CA LYS A 178 5.79 13.43 -7.05
C LYS A 178 7.00 14.31 -7.34
N GLU A 179 8.16 13.68 -7.48
CA GLU A 179 9.41 14.35 -7.82
C GLU A 179 9.52 14.54 -9.33
N ARG A 180 9.98 15.73 -9.74
CA ARG A 180 10.14 16.05 -11.16
C ARG A 180 11.47 15.50 -11.67
N TYR A 181 11.38 14.46 -12.48
CA TYR A 181 12.49 13.97 -13.30
C TYR A 181 12.22 14.30 -14.76
N TRP A 182 13.03 15.18 -15.35
CA TRP A 182 12.94 15.56 -16.75
C TRP A 182 14.34 15.72 -17.32
N VAL A 183 14.48 15.56 -18.65
CA VAL A 183 15.72 15.95 -19.33
C VAL A 183 16.05 17.41 -18.94
N PRO A 184 17.30 17.73 -18.57
CA PRO A 184 17.67 19.09 -18.27
C PRO A 184 17.27 19.99 -19.44
N PHE A 185 16.57 21.09 -19.16
CA PHE A 185 16.34 22.11 -20.16
C PHE A 185 17.69 22.77 -20.44
N SER A 186 18.40 22.25 -21.43
CA SER A 186 19.40 23.04 -22.12
C SER A 186 18.66 24.11 -22.92
N GLU A 187 18.96 25.39 -22.69
CA GLU A 187 18.51 26.48 -23.57
C GLU A 187 19.05 26.37 -25.00
N SER A 188 19.81 25.30 -25.32
CA SER A 188 19.94 24.86 -26.70
C SER A 188 18.58 24.35 -27.18
N ARG A 189 17.74 25.29 -27.65
CA ARG A 189 16.66 25.01 -28.58
C ARG A 189 17.17 23.94 -29.52
N LEU A 190 16.55 22.74 -29.52
CA LEU A 190 16.70 21.82 -30.64
C LEU A 190 16.54 22.69 -31.89
N PRO A 191 17.51 22.71 -32.81
CA PRO A 191 17.34 23.47 -34.03
C PRO A 191 16.18 22.79 -34.76
N ILE A 192 14.97 23.28 -34.51
CA ILE A 192 13.98 23.35 -35.56
C ILE A 192 14.74 24.14 -36.61
N MET A 193 15.22 23.48 -37.66
CA MET A 193 15.80 24.15 -38.82
C MET A 193 14.70 25.04 -39.40
N ARG A 194 14.49 26.21 -38.79
CA ARG A 194 13.90 27.37 -39.42
C ARG A 194 15.06 27.97 -40.18
N GLY A 195 14.89 28.05 -41.49
CA GLY A 195 15.92 28.40 -42.45
C GLY A 195 16.73 29.62 -42.03
N THR A 196 18.04 29.47 -42.23
CA THR A 196 19.04 30.50 -42.56
C THR A 196 18.88 31.88 -41.93
N ASP A 197 19.89 32.26 -41.15
CA ASP A 197 20.20 33.62 -40.70
C ASP A 197 20.26 34.63 -41.86
N TYR A 198 19.10 35.10 -42.31
CA TYR A 198 18.95 36.31 -43.08
C TYR A 198 17.86 37.15 -42.42
N LEU A 199 18.17 38.43 -42.20
CA LEU A 199 17.19 39.40 -41.69
C LEU A 199 15.95 39.53 -42.60
N HIS A 200 16.08 39.18 -43.89
CA HIS A 200 14.99 39.04 -44.85
C HIS A 200 15.49 38.30 -46.11
N PRO A 201 14.72 37.38 -46.75
CA PRO A 201 15.16 36.62 -47.94
C PRO A 201 15.47 37.45 -49.20
N LEU A 202 15.31 38.77 -49.17
CA LEU A 202 15.38 39.65 -50.33
C LEU A 202 16.18 40.95 -50.09
N ILE A 203 16.99 41.04 -49.03
CA ILE A 203 17.84 42.21 -48.80
C ILE A 203 19.30 41.75 -48.70
N HIS A 204 20.04 41.95 -49.80
CA HIS A 204 21.50 41.89 -49.84
C HIS A 204 22.01 43.33 -49.97
N LYS A 205 23.12 43.62 -49.27
CA LYS A 205 23.78 44.94 -49.14
C LYS A 205 23.72 45.84 -50.37
#